data_AF-A0A9P6IU03-F1
#
_entry.id   AF-A0A9P6IU03-F1
#
_cell.length_a   1.000
_cell.length_b   1.000
_cell.length_c   1.000
_cell.angle_alpha   90.00
_cell.angle_beta   90.00
_cell.angle_gamma   90.00
#
_symmetry.space_group_name_H-M   'P 1'
#
loop_
_entity.id
_entity.type
_entity.pdbx_description
1 polymer ?
#
loop_
_entity_poly.entity_id
_entity_poly.type
_entity_poly.pdbx_seq_one_letter_code
_entity_poly.pdbx_strand_id
1 'polypeptide(L)' 'METPLDLSKLHALSPEVISKQATINIGTIGHVAHGKSTVVKAISGVQTVRFKNELE' A
#
# COMPACT_ATOMS: atom_id res chain seq x y z
N MET A 1 3.14 -5.41 -25.72
CA MET A 1 2.20 -4.29 -25.45
C MET A 1 0.99 -4.89 -24.79
N GLU A 2 0.74 -4.58 -23.52
CA GLU A 2 -0.47 -5.04 -22.84
C GLU A 2 -1.69 -4.34 -23.45
N THR A 3 -2.71 -5.11 -23.82
CA THR A 3 -3.98 -4.57 -24.28
C THR A 3 -4.64 -3.78 -23.14
N PRO A 4 -5.20 -2.59 -23.40
CA PRO A 4 -5.86 -1.80 -22.36
C PRO A 4 -7.00 -2.60 -21.72
N LEU A 5 -6.95 -2.74 -20.39
CA LEU A 5 -7.97 -3.42 -19.60
C LEU A 5 -9.27 -2.61 -19.58
N ASP A 6 -10.38 -3.25 -19.93
CA ASP A 6 -11.72 -2.67 -19.85
C ASP A 6 -12.20 -2.67 -18.39
N LEU A 7 -12.04 -1.52 -17.73
CA LEU A 7 -12.39 -1.35 -16.31
C LEU A 7 -13.88 -1.56 -16.02
N SER A 8 -14.76 -1.41 -17.02
CA SER A 8 -16.21 -1.56 -16.84
C SER A 8 -16.63 -3.01 -16.56
N LYS A 9 -15.78 -3.98 -16.91
CA LYS A 9 -16.02 -5.42 -16.73
C LYS A 9 -15.30 -6.01 -15.53
N LEU A 10 -14.53 -5.21 -14.79
CA LEU A 10 -13.80 -5.68 -13.62
C LEU A 10 -14.70 -5.71 -12.39
N HIS A 11 -14.62 -6.79 -11.62
CA HIS A 11 -15.18 -6.91 -10.29
C HIS A 11 -14.09 -7.42 -9.33
N ALA A 12 -14.33 -7.35 -8.02
CA ALA A 12 -13.34 -7.70 -6.99
C ALA A 12 -12.74 -9.12 -7.14
N LEU A 13 -13.50 -10.05 -7.73
CA LEU A 13 -13.09 -11.45 -7.95
C LEU A 13 -12.52 -11.72 -9.34
N SER A 14 -12.44 -10.71 -10.21
CA SER A 14 -11.81 -10.85 -11.52
C SER A 14 -10.33 -11.25 -11.35
N PRO A 15 -9.82 -12.26 -12.08
CA PRO A 15 -8.44 -12.70 -11.95
C PRO A 15 -7.40 -11.57 -12.11
N GLU A 16 -7.71 -10.60 -12.97
CA GLU A 16 -6.88 -9.42 -13.23
C GLU A 16 -6.74 -8.54 -11.98
N VAL A 17 -7.80 -8.44 -11.16
CA VAL A 17 -7.78 -7.69 -9.90
C VAL A 17 -7.03 -8.48 -8.83
N ILE A 18 -7.35 -9.77 -8.67
CA ILE A 18 -6.71 -10.65 -7.68
C ILE A 18 -5.20 -10.72 -7.90
N SER A 19 -4.75 -10.81 -9.16
CA SER A 19 -3.32 -10.87 -9.52
C SER A 19 -2.52 -9.63 -9.09
N LYS A 20 -3.18 -8.49 -8.84
CA LYS A 20 -2.57 -7.23 -8.42
C LYS A 20 -2.74 -6.93 -6.93
N GLN A 21 -3.41 -7.80 -6.17
CA GLN A 21 -3.59 -7.61 -4.73
C GLN A 21 -2.30 -7.93 -3.97
N ALA A 22 -2.09 -7.26 -2.84
CA ALA A 22 -1.00 -7.57 -1.93
C ALA A 22 -1.19 -8.98 -1.34
N THR A 23 -0.20 -9.87 -1.50
CA THR A 23 -0.26 -11.24 -0.99
C THR A 23 0.28 -11.37 0.43
N ILE A 24 1.22 -10.50 0.81
CA ILE A 24 1.90 -10.53 2.12
C ILE A 24 1.93 -9.13 2.69
N ASN A 25 1.56 -9.01 3.97
CA ASN A 25 1.70 -7.77 4.73
C ASN A 25 3.07 -7.73 5.39
N ILE A 26 3.77 -6.61 5.27
CA ILE A 26 5.03 -6.33 5.96
C ILE A 26 4.90 -5.06 6.80
N GLY A 27 5.59 -5.03 7.94
CA GLY A 27 5.59 -3.90 8.86
C GLY A 27 6.99 -3.62 9.41
N THR A 28 7.25 -2.36 9.73
CA THR A 28 8.52 -1.92 10.32
C THR A 28 8.33 -1.56 11.79
N ILE A 29 9.14 -2.11 12.67
CA ILE A 29 9.20 -1.77 14.12
C ILE A 29 10.50 -1.04 14.46
N GLY A 30 10.57 -0.42 15.63
CA GLY A 30 11.75 0.31 16.09
C GLY A 30 11.44 1.50 17.01
N HIS A 31 12.50 2.10 17.57
CA HIS A 31 12.40 3.18 18.54
C HIS A 31 11.82 4.49 17.96
N VAL A 32 11.32 5.37 18.83
CA VAL A 32 10.74 6.65 18.41
C VAL A 32 11.77 7.47 17.63
N ALA A 33 11.32 8.26 16.65
CA ALA A 33 12.17 9.06 15.75
C ALA A 33 13.17 8.30 14.84
N HIS A 34 13.19 6.96 14.81
CA HIS A 34 14.10 6.18 13.94
C HIS A 34 13.66 6.04 12.46
N GLY A 35 12.71 6.86 11.99
CA GLY A 35 12.39 6.91 10.54
C GLY A 35 11.67 5.67 9.97
N LYS A 36 10.99 4.87 10.79
CA LYS A 36 10.18 3.70 10.35
C LYS A 36 9.27 4.04 9.15
N SER A 37 8.48 5.10 9.27
CA SER A 37 7.59 5.55 8.18
C SER A 37 8.35 6.10 6.97
N THR A 38 9.56 6.64 7.17
CA THR A 38 10.44 7.07 6.07
C THR A 38 10.91 5.88 5.25
N VAL A 39 11.31 4.78 5.91
CA VAL A 39 11.68 3.52 5.23
C VAL A 39 10.50 2.96 4.45
N VAL A 40 9.30 2.93 5.07
CA VAL A 40 8.08 2.49 4.38
C VAL A 40 7.77 3.36 3.15
N LYS A 41 7.94 4.68 3.24
CA LYS A 41 7.77 5.60 2.10
C LYS A 41 8.79 5.35 0.99
N ALA A 42 10.06 5.11 1.33
CA ALA A 42 11.10 4.83 0.34
C ALA A 42 10.85 3.51 -0.41
N ILE A 43 10.30 2.49 0.28
CA ILE A 43 9.99 1.18 -0.33
C ILE A 43 8.70 1.24 -1.15
N SER A 44 7.62 1.77 -0.58
CA SER A 44 6.30 1.73 -1.22
C SER A 44 6.06 2.87 -2.21
N GLY A 45 6.85 3.94 -2.16
CA GLY A 45 6.57 5.19 -2.87
C GLY A 45 5.37 5.98 -2.31
N VAL A 46 4.67 5.44 -1.31
CA VAL A 46 3.47 6.04 -0.72
C VAL A 46 3.79 6.65 0.64
N GLN A 47 3.34 7.89 0.87
CA GLN A 47 3.42 8.49 2.19
C GLN A 47 2.37 7.86 3.12
N THR A 48 2.84 7.05 4.08
CA THR A 48 1.98 6.29 4.99
C THR A 48 1.68 6.98 6.33
N VAL A 49 2.35 8.10 6.62
CA VAL A 49 2.12 8.87 7.86
C VAL A 49 0.72 9.50 7.81
N ARG A 50 -0.17 9.05 8.70
CA ARG A 50 -1.44 9.72 8.99
C ARG A 50 -1.26 10.54 10.26
N PHE A 51 -1.40 11.85 10.16
CA PHE A 51 -1.39 12.73 11.32
C PHE A 51 -2.72 12.58 12.05
N LYS A 52 -2.66 12.13 13.30
CA LYS A 52 -3.76 12.22 14.25
C LYS A 52 -3.18 12.83 15.52
N ASN A 53 -3.92 13.74 16.16
CA ASN A 53 -3.52 14.23 17.47
C ASN A 53 -3.49 13.05 18.44
N GLU A 54 -2.43 12.97 19.25
CA GLU A 54 -2.24 11.89 20.23
C GLU A 54 -3.22 11.98 21.42
N LEU A 55 -3.95 13.08 21.55
CA LEU A 55 -4.96 13.33 22.58
C LEU A 55 -6.31 13.74 21.97
N GLU A 56 -7.22 12.78 22.00
CA GLU A 56 -8.66 12.95 22.19
C GLU A 56 -9.10 11.89 23.21
#